data_AF-A0A0M3DAP7-F1
#
_entry.id   AF-A0A0M3DAP7-F1
#
_cell.length_a   1.000
_cell.length_b   1.000
_cell.length_c   1.000
_cell.angle_alpha   90.00
_cell.angle_beta   90.00
_cell.angle_gamma   90.00
#
_symmetry.space_group_name_H-M   'P 1'
#
loop_
_entity.id
_entity.type
_entity.pdbx_description
1 polymer ?
#
loop_
_entity_poly.entity_id
_entity_poly.type
_entity_poly.pdbx_seq_one_letter_code
_entity_poly.pdbx_strand_id
1 'polypeptide(L)'
;MSEYIVRPARSADIVGIRDLLQPLVEQRILLGKDLAVLYGAVQEFVVAEADGVLIGCGALHVFWEDLGEVRTLLVRDDWLHHGVGRAIVDRLEENAKTLGLTRLFCLTFEVDFFGRRGYTPIGEQVVDSDVYSQLLRSGDAGVEEFLDLAHVKPNTLGNTRMLKVL
;
A
#
# COMPACT_ATOMS: atom_id res chain seq x y z
N MET A 1 -11.60 4.29 24.83
CA MET A 1 -10.88 3.96 23.58
C MET A 1 -11.96 3.70 22.55
N SER A 2 -11.92 4.38 21.40
CA SER A 2 -12.88 4.11 20.32
C SER A 2 -12.62 2.69 19.83
N GLU A 3 -13.64 1.84 19.84
CA GLU A 3 -13.53 0.44 19.46
C GLU A 3 -13.60 0.33 17.94
N TYR A 4 -12.63 -0.37 17.34
CA TYR A 4 -12.59 -0.64 15.91
C TYR A 4 -11.95 -2.00 15.65
N ILE A 5 -12.22 -2.57 14.48
CA ILE A 5 -11.62 -3.82 14.03
C ILE A 5 -10.85 -3.60 12.72
N VAL A 6 -9.80 -4.38 12.49
CA VAL A 6 -9.10 -4.46 11.20
C VAL A 6 -9.32 -5.85 10.62
N ARG A 7 -9.82 -5.92 9.38
CA ARG A 7 -10.19 -7.18 8.72
C ARG A 7 -9.84 -7.15 7.23
N PRO A 8 -9.71 -8.31 6.56
CA PRO A 8 -9.66 -8.37 5.11
C PRO A 8 -10.87 -7.65 4.47
N ALA A 9 -10.62 -6.96 3.38
CA ALA A 9 -11.68 -6.33 2.59
C ALA A 9 -12.54 -7.39 1.89
N ARG A 10 -13.80 -7.03 1.66
CA ARG A 10 -14.78 -7.79 0.89
C ARG A 10 -15.14 -6.98 -0.36
N SER A 11 -15.72 -7.64 -1.36
CA SER A 11 -16.22 -6.94 -2.55
C SER A 11 -17.21 -5.82 -2.20
N ALA A 12 -18.05 -6.02 -1.17
CA ALA A 12 -18.97 -5.01 -0.67
C ALA A 12 -18.29 -3.74 -0.13
N ASP A 13 -17.03 -3.81 0.30
CA ASP A 13 -16.29 -2.66 0.84
C ASP A 13 -15.73 -1.75 -0.27
N ILE A 14 -15.63 -2.22 -1.52
CA ILE A 14 -14.89 -1.53 -2.59
C ILE A 14 -15.46 -0.15 -2.91
N VAL A 15 -16.78 0.00 -2.88
CA VAL A 15 -17.42 1.32 -3.07
C VAL A 15 -17.04 2.25 -1.92
N GLY A 16 -17.07 1.78 -0.67
CA GLY A 16 -16.66 2.56 0.48
C GLY A 16 -15.17 2.91 0.48
N ILE A 17 -14.30 1.99 0.03
CA ILE A 17 -12.87 2.25 -0.16
C ILE A 17 -12.67 3.35 -1.22
N ARG A 18 -13.37 3.27 -2.36
CA ARG A 18 -13.32 4.32 -3.39
C ARG A 18 -13.74 5.67 -2.80
N ASP A 19 -14.84 5.70 -2.05
CA ASP A 19 -15.39 6.93 -1.47
C ASP A 19 -14.43 7.54 -0.44
N LEU A 20 -13.72 6.71 0.32
CA LEU A 20 -12.64 7.14 1.20
C LEU A 20 -11.47 7.77 0.43
N LEU A 21 -11.12 7.24 -0.75
CA LEU A 21 -10.01 7.74 -1.57
C LEU A 21 -10.35 9.03 -2.33
N GLN A 22 -11.62 9.21 -2.71
CA GLN A 22 -12.08 10.26 -3.60
C GLN A 22 -11.61 11.68 -3.21
N PRO A 23 -11.67 12.12 -1.93
CA PRO A 23 -11.19 13.44 -1.54
C PRO A 23 -9.70 13.66 -1.82
N LEU A 24 -8.86 12.64 -1.62
CA LEU A 24 -7.42 12.74 -1.86
C LEU A 24 -7.09 12.71 -3.35
N VAL A 25 -7.91 12.04 -4.15
CA VAL A 25 -7.80 12.06 -5.61
C VAL A 25 -8.13 13.45 -6.14
N GLU A 26 -9.20 14.07 -5.64
CA GLU A 26 -9.58 15.45 -5.99
C GLU A 26 -8.52 16.47 -5.58
N GLN A 27 -7.85 16.26 -4.44
CA GLN A 27 -6.72 17.05 -3.97
C GLN A 27 -5.39 16.73 -4.67
N ARG A 28 -5.37 15.77 -5.61
CA ARG A 28 -4.15 15.28 -6.31
C ARG A 28 -3.07 14.73 -5.38
N ILE A 29 -3.46 14.28 -4.19
CA ILE A 29 -2.59 13.59 -3.23
C ILE A 29 -2.51 12.09 -3.56
N LEU A 30 -3.54 11.54 -4.20
CA LEU A 30 -3.57 10.16 -4.68
C LEU A 30 -3.94 10.10 -6.16
N LEU A 31 -3.45 9.05 -6.84
CA LEU A 31 -3.93 8.70 -8.17
C LEU A 31 -5.26 7.95 -8.03
N GLY A 32 -6.27 8.38 -8.78
CA GLY A 32 -7.57 7.72 -8.85
C GLY A 32 -7.45 6.29 -9.36
N LYS A 33 -8.38 5.43 -8.92
CA LYS A 33 -8.51 4.05 -9.40
C LYS A 33 -9.95 3.78 -9.80
N ASP A 34 -10.12 3.21 -10.98
CA ASP A 34 -11.43 2.74 -11.42
C ASP A 34 -11.92 1.60 -10.53
N LEU A 35 -13.24 1.48 -10.39
CA LEU A 35 -13.86 0.42 -9.59
C LEU A 35 -13.39 -0.97 -10.03
N ALA A 36 -13.24 -1.22 -11.34
CA ALA A 36 -12.77 -2.52 -11.85
C ALA A 36 -11.37 -2.87 -11.31
N VAL A 37 -10.46 -1.89 -11.23
CA VAL A 37 -9.12 -2.06 -10.66
C VAL A 37 -9.21 -2.36 -9.16
N LEU A 38 -10.06 -1.63 -8.42
CA LEU A 38 -10.24 -1.87 -7.00
C LEU A 38 -10.87 -3.23 -6.70
N TYR A 39 -11.88 -3.66 -7.48
CA TYR A 39 -12.47 -4.99 -7.37
C TYR A 39 -11.45 -6.09 -7.67
N GLY A 40 -10.62 -5.93 -8.69
CA GLY A 40 -9.54 -6.89 -9.00
C GLY A 40 -8.50 -7.00 -7.88
N ALA A 41 -8.25 -5.89 -7.17
CA ALA A 41 -7.29 -5.83 -6.07
C ALA A 41 -7.88 -6.13 -4.69
N VAL A 42 -9.17 -6.49 -4.56
CA VAL A 42 -9.86 -6.60 -3.26
C VAL A 42 -9.12 -7.47 -2.22
N GLN A 43 -8.44 -8.53 -2.67
CA GLN A 43 -7.72 -9.46 -1.79
C GLN A 43 -6.44 -8.86 -1.20
N GLU A 44 -5.92 -7.79 -1.80
CA GLU A 44 -4.77 -7.05 -1.27
C GLU A 44 -5.17 -6.15 -0.10
N PHE A 45 -6.44 -5.77 -0.01
CA PHE A 45 -6.91 -4.77 0.93
C PHE A 45 -7.26 -5.35 2.30
N VAL A 46 -6.91 -4.58 3.32
CA VAL A 46 -7.51 -4.64 4.65
C VAL A 46 -8.25 -3.34 4.90
N VAL A 47 -9.31 -3.41 5.68
CA VAL A 47 -10.13 -2.26 6.09
C VAL A 47 -10.20 -2.18 7.60
N ALA A 48 -10.23 -0.95 8.11
CA ALA A 48 -10.59 -0.65 9.48
C ALA A 48 -12.05 -0.21 9.53
N GLU A 49 -12.80 -0.76 10.48
CA GLU A 49 -14.24 -0.54 10.64
C GLU A 49 -14.58 -0.22 12.09
N ALA A 50 -15.44 0.78 12.30
CA ALA A 50 -16.07 1.08 13.58
C ALA A 50 -17.57 1.25 13.38
N ASP A 51 -18.38 0.57 14.18
CA ASP A 51 -19.85 0.61 14.11
C ASP A 51 -20.43 0.37 12.71
N GLY A 52 -19.84 -0.54 11.94
CA GLY A 52 -20.27 -0.85 10.56
C GLY A 52 -19.79 0.15 9.51
N VAL A 53 -19.02 1.17 9.89
CA VAL A 53 -18.54 2.24 9.01
C VAL A 53 -17.05 2.06 8.76
N LEU A 54 -16.65 2.16 7.48
CA LEU A 54 -15.23 2.15 7.13
C LEU A 54 -14.55 3.44 7.61
N ILE A 55 -13.46 3.26 8.36
CA ILE A 55 -12.66 4.33 8.97
C ILE A 55 -11.22 4.37 8.47
N GLY A 56 -10.82 3.39 7.67
CA GLY A 56 -9.53 3.36 7.02
C GLY A 56 -9.35 2.13 6.15
N CYS A 57 -8.32 2.15 5.34
CA CYS A 57 -7.93 1.02 4.51
C CYS A 57 -6.42 1.02 4.26
N GLY A 58 -5.91 -0.10 3.78
CA GLY A 58 -4.54 -0.24 3.28
C GLY A 58 -4.44 -1.50 2.44
N ALA A 59 -3.51 -1.54 1.50
CA ALA A 59 -3.30 -2.69 0.63
C ALA A 59 -1.84 -3.15 0.66
N LEU A 60 -1.67 -4.47 0.54
CA LEU A 60 -0.38 -5.12 0.31
C LEU A 60 -0.33 -5.65 -1.11
N HIS A 61 0.57 -5.11 -1.93
CA HIS A 61 0.83 -5.62 -3.27
C HIS A 61 2.15 -6.39 -3.29
N VAL A 62 2.13 -7.63 -3.75
CA VAL A 62 3.35 -8.44 -3.92
C VAL A 62 4.02 -8.02 -5.22
N PHE A 63 5.28 -7.62 -5.14
CA PHE A 63 6.10 -7.24 -6.30
C PHE A 63 6.97 -8.40 -6.79
N TRP A 64 7.58 -9.14 -5.86
CA TRP A 64 8.47 -10.26 -6.16
C TRP A 64 8.41 -11.33 -5.06
N GLU A 65 9.23 -12.36 -5.16
CA GLU A 65 9.26 -13.47 -4.19
C GLU A 65 9.49 -13.01 -2.74
N ASP A 66 10.25 -11.93 -2.55
CA ASP A 66 10.68 -11.44 -1.24
C ASP A 66 10.23 -10.00 -0.94
N LEU A 67 9.61 -9.32 -1.92
CA LEU A 67 9.33 -7.88 -1.90
C LEU A 67 7.84 -7.58 -2.09
N GLY A 68 7.29 -6.74 -1.22
CA GLY A 68 5.95 -6.16 -1.36
C GLY A 68 5.90 -4.65 -1.14
N GLU A 69 4.78 -4.04 -1.54
CA GLU A 69 4.48 -2.62 -1.33
C GLU A 69 3.27 -2.47 -0.41
N VAL A 70 3.42 -1.64 0.63
CA VAL A 70 2.28 -1.09 1.36
C VAL A 70 1.77 0.13 0.57
N ARG A 71 0.55 0.05 0.07
CA ARG A 71 -0.08 1.10 -0.74
C ARG A 71 -1.49 1.43 -0.28
N THR A 72 -1.99 2.58 -0.71
CA THR A 72 -3.38 3.01 -0.46
C THR A 72 -3.72 3.01 1.04
N LEU A 73 -2.75 3.37 1.89
CA LEU A 73 -2.96 3.52 3.33
C LEU A 73 -3.71 4.83 3.58
N LEU A 74 -4.88 4.72 4.21
CA LEU A 74 -5.71 5.86 4.55
C LEU A 74 -6.43 5.62 5.88
N VAL A 75 -6.61 6.69 6.64
CA VAL A 75 -7.47 6.75 7.83
C VAL A 75 -8.33 8.00 7.70
N ARG A 76 -9.61 7.92 8.07
CA ARG A 76 -10.48 9.10 8.13
C ARG A 76 -9.93 10.12 9.13
N ASP A 77 -10.08 11.40 8.82
CA ASP A 77 -9.56 12.50 9.64
C ASP A 77 -10.04 12.45 11.09
N ASP A 78 -11.30 12.09 11.33
CA ASP A 78 -11.91 11.93 12.66
C ASP A 78 -11.39 10.71 13.45
N TRP A 79 -10.59 9.85 12.81
CA TRP A 79 -9.95 8.68 13.40
C TRP A 79 -8.42 8.74 13.39
N LEU A 80 -7.83 9.86 12.96
CA LEU A 80 -6.40 10.10 13.08
C LEU A 80 -5.97 10.10 14.55
N HIS A 81 -4.76 9.59 14.82
CA HIS A 81 -4.20 9.47 16.17
C HIS A 81 -4.93 8.51 17.14
N HIS A 82 -5.95 7.77 16.67
CA HIS A 82 -6.60 6.69 17.44
C HIS A 82 -5.92 5.31 17.29
N GLY A 83 -4.77 5.25 16.62
CA GLY A 83 -4.01 4.01 16.39
C GLY A 83 -4.45 3.20 15.16
N VAL A 84 -5.51 3.62 14.46
CA VAL A 84 -6.07 2.90 13.29
C VAL A 84 -5.01 2.62 12.22
N GLY A 85 -4.25 3.63 11.80
CA GLY A 85 -3.18 3.45 10.81
C GLY A 85 -2.09 2.48 11.27
N ARG A 86 -1.81 2.42 12.60
CA ARG A 86 -0.90 1.41 13.16
C ARG A 86 -1.46 0.02 12.95
N ALA A 87 -2.71 -0.21 13.36
CA ALA A 87 -3.34 -1.52 13.26
C ALA A 87 -3.45 -2.01 11.82
N ILE A 88 -3.71 -1.11 10.86
CA ILE A 88 -3.70 -1.43 9.43
C ILE A 88 -2.30 -1.90 8.98
N VAL A 89 -1.24 -1.13 9.26
CA VAL A 89 0.12 -1.50 8.84
C VAL A 89 0.58 -2.79 9.51
N ASP A 90 0.34 -2.95 10.82
CA ASP A 90 0.70 -4.17 11.55
C ASP A 90 0.05 -5.39 10.88
N ARG A 91 -1.23 -5.29 10.49
CA ARG A 91 -1.92 -6.37 9.77
C ARG A 91 -1.35 -6.63 8.38
N LEU A 92 -0.96 -5.59 7.64
CA LEU A 92 -0.33 -5.75 6.33
C LEU A 92 1.06 -6.41 6.44
N GLU A 93 1.83 -6.09 7.47
CA GLU A 93 3.12 -6.75 7.75
C GLU A 93 2.94 -8.22 8.12
N GLU A 94 1.91 -8.58 8.90
CA GLU A 94 1.55 -9.97 9.18
C GLU A 94 1.18 -10.73 7.91
N ASN A 95 0.38 -10.12 7.04
CA ASN A 95 0.02 -10.69 5.74
C ASN A 95 1.27 -10.90 4.88
N ALA A 96 2.19 -9.93 4.85
CA ALA A 96 3.45 -10.02 4.11
C ALA A 96 4.33 -11.18 4.59
N LYS A 97 4.47 -11.33 5.91
CA LYS A 97 5.18 -12.46 6.52
C LYS A 97 4.54 -13.80 6.17
N THR A 98 3.21 -13.87 6.16
CA THR A 98 2.46 -15.08 5.77
C THR A 98 2.70 -15.47 4.32
N LEU A 99 2.92 -14.48 3.44
CA LEU A 99 3.25 -14.68 2.03
C LEU A 99 4.73 -15.01 1.78
N GLY A 100 5.58 -14.99 2.82
CA GLY A 100 7.02 -15.26 2.70
C GLY A 100 7.85 -14.03 2.31
N LEU A 101 7.27 -12.84 2.31
CA LEU A 101 8.02 -11.61 2.02
C LEU A 101 8.99 -11.29 3.15
N THR A 102 10.18 -10.83 2.79
CA THR A 102 11.23 -10.43 3.74
C THR A 102 11.43 -8.92 3.78
N ARG A 103 10.89 -8.20 2.79
CA ARG A 103 11.04 -6.75 2.65
C ARG A 103 9.73 -6.11 2.21
N LEU A 104 9.42 -4.96 2.79
CA LEU A 104 8.31 -4.09 2.36
C LEU A 104 8.81 -2.69 2.07
N PHE A 105 8.33 -2.11 0.98
CA PHE A 105 8.52 -0.68 0.73
C PHE A 105 7.19 0.08 0.70
N CYS A 106 7.27 1.41 0.81
CA CYS A 106 6.16 2.30 0.58
C CYS A 106 6.65 3.64 -0.02
N LEU A 107 5.73 4.35 -0.66
CA LEU A 107 5.90 5.73 -1.09
C LEU A 107 4.97 6.61 -0.26
N THR A 108 5.52 7.54 0.52
CA THR A 108 4.76 8.24 1.56
C THR A 108 5.27 9.63 1.87
N PHE A 109 4.35 10.54 2.23
CA PHE A 109 4.69 11.81 2.89
C PHE A 109 4.80 11.65 4.41
N GLU A 110 4.26 10.56 4.97
CA GLU A 110 4.18 10.29 6.40
C GLU A 110 5.45 9.59 6.92
N VAL A 111 6.61 10.20 6.71
CA VAL A 111 7.94 9.62 7.03
C VAL A 111 8.04 9.25 8.50
N ASP A 112 7.63 10.13 9.41
CA ASP A 112 7.70 9.88 10.86
C ASP A 112 6.75 8.76 11.32
N PHE A 113 5.65 8.57 10.62
CA PHE A 113 4.72 7.48 10.89
C PHE A 113 5.36 6.14 10.52
N PHE A 114 5.90 6.01 9.31
CA PHE A 114 6.56 4.77 8.87
C PHE A 114 7.90 4.54 9.60
N GLY A 115 8.65 5.60 9.90
CA GLY A 115 9.89 5.55 10.67
C GLY A 115 9.71 4.94 12.07
N ARG A 116 8.63 5.34 12.78
CA ARG A 116 8.25 4.74 14.07
C ARG A 116 7.90 3.24 13.99
N ARG A 117 7.72 2.70 12.78
CA ARG A 117 7.42 1.29 12.51
C ARG A 117 8.61 0.52 11.95
N GLY A 118 9.79 1.14 11.88
CA GLY A 118 11.02 0.49 11.43
C GLY A 118 11.27 0.59 9.93
N TYR A 119 10.53 1.43 9.21
CA TYR A 119 10.88 1.78 7.83
C TYR A 119 11.98 2.85 7.83
N THR A 120 12.92 2.74 6.91
CA THR A 120 14.00 3.70 6.72
C THR A 120 13.93 4.32 5.32
N PRO A 121 14.29 5.61 5.15
CA PRO A 121 14.35 6.21 3.83
C PRO A 121 15.40 5.50 2.98
N ILE A 122 15.09 5.26 1.72
CA ILE A 122 16.04 4.71 0.74
C ILE A 122 16.11 5.61 -0.48
N GLY A 123 17.23 5.51 -1.21
CA GLY A 123 17.36 6.14 -2.52
C GLY A 123 16.47 5.47 -3.56
N GLU A 124 16.75 5.76 -4.83
CA GLU A 124 15.92 5.28 -5.95
C GLU A 124 15.98 3.75 -6.14
N GLN A 125 17.11 3.10 -5.86
CA GLN A 125 17.28 1.67 -6.13
C GLN A 125 16.79 0.77 -4.97
N VAL A 126 15.90 -0.17 -5.28
CA VAL A 126 15.32 -1.15 -4.31
C VAL A 126 15.48 -2.61 -4.77
N VAL A 127 15.62 -2.81 -6.08
CA VAL A 127 15.62 -4.13 -6.72
C VAL A 127 16.99 -4.37 -7.33
N ASP A 128 17.52 -5.57 -7.15
CA ASP A 128 18.80 -6.00 -7.72
C ASP A 128 18.70 -6.10 -9.26
N SER A 129 19.81 -5.85 -9.96
CA SER A 129 19.91 -5.84 -11.43
C SER A 129 19.47 -7.17 -12.07
N ASP A 130 19.59 -8.28 -11.33
CA ASP A 130 19.21 -9.61 -11.83
C ASP A 130 17.69 -9.83 -11.82
N VAL A 131 16.98 -9.30 -10.82
CA VAL A 131 15.50 -9.33 -10.77
C VAL A 131 14.92 -8.43 -11.86
N TYR A 132 15.54 -7.28 -12.10
CA TYR A 132 15.21 -6.38 -13.22
C TYR A 132 15.28 -7.12 -14.57
N SER A 133 16.32 -7.93 -14.77
CA SER A 133 16.52 -8.71 -16.00
C SER A 133 15.51 -9.85 -16.19
N GLN A 134 14.96 -10.40 -15.10
CA GLN A 134 13.91 -11.42 -15.16
C GLN A 134 12.54 -10.82 -15.47
N LEU A 135 12.24 -9.62 -14.94
CA LEU A 135 11.03 -8.87 -15.28
C LEU A 135 11.00 -8.53 -16.79
N LEU A 136 12.14 -8.19 -17.41
CA LEU A 136 12.29 -7.93 -18.86
C LEU A 136 11.88 -9.10 -19.77
N ARG A 137 11.82 -10.32 -19.25
CA ARG A 137 11.57 -11.53 -20.04
C ARG A 137 10.11 -11.97 -20.10
N SER A 138 9.22 -11.36 -19.32
CA SER A 138 7.81 -11.75 -19.28
C SER A 138 7.05 -11.38 -20.56
N GLY A 139 7.53 -10.40 -21.34
CA GLY A 139 6.96 -9.99 -22.63
C GLY A 139 5.52 -9.44 -22.55
N ASP A 140 5.05 -9.12 -21.35
CA ASP A 140 3.75 -8.49 -21.13
C ASP A 140 3.91 -6.96 -21.24
N ALA A 141 3.04 -6.31 -22.00
CA ALA A 141 3.05 -4.85 -22.14
C ALA A 141 2.84 -4.15 -20.79
N GLY A 142 2.16 -4.80 -19.83
CA GLY A 142 2.06 -4.32 -18.45
C GLY A 142 3.37 -4.44 -17.67
N VAL A 143 4.31 -5.29 -18.12
CA VAL A 143 5.61 -5.49 -17.49
C VAL A 143 6.66 -4.51 -18.01
N GLU A 144 6.55 -3.99 -19.23
CA GLU A 144 7.38 -2.86 -19.69
C GLU A 144 7.09 -1.59 -18.86
N GLU A 145 5.82 -1.32 -18.52
CA GLU A 145 5.45 -0.29 -17.54
C GLU A 145 5.95 -0.65 -16.12
N PHE A 146 6.08 -1.95 -15.81
CA PHE A 146 6.62 -2.52 -14.57
C PHE A 146 8.15 -2.56 -14.47
N LEU A 147 8.86 -2.33 -15.57
CA LEU A 147 10.33 -2.28 -15.61
C LEU A 147 10.85 -0.88 -15.37
N ASP A 148 10.11 0.13 -15.82
CA ASP A 148 10.18 1.47 -15.23
C ASP A 148 9.83 1.46 -13.73
N LEU A 149 9.14 0.43 -13.20
CA LEU A 149 8.91 0.29 -11.75
C LEU A 149 10.12 -0.32 -10.99
N ALA A 150 10.91 -1.17 -11.65
CA ALA A 150 12.14 -1.73 -11.11
C ALA A 150 13.31 -0.71 -11.14
N HIS A 151 13.22 0.29 -12.03
CA HIS A 151 13.83 1.61 -11.88
C HIS A 151 12.80 2.62 -11.36
N VAL A 152 12.38 2.47 -10.10
CA VAL A 152 11.60 3.48 -9.39
C VAL A 152 10.20 3.65 -10.00
N LYS A 153 9.17 3.01 -9.42
CA LYS A 153 7.78 3.56 -9.50
C LYS A 153 7.89 5.10 -9.49
N PRO A 154 7.58 5.80 -10.60
CA PRO A 154 7.93 7.20 -10.72
C PRO A 154 7.37 7.88 -9.50
N ASN A 155 8.22 8.65 -8.81
CA ASN A 155 7.78 9.40 -7.67
C ASN A 155 6.95 10.58 -8.16
N THR A 156 5.76 10.27 -8.69
CA THR A 156 4.88 11.19 -9.41
C THR A 156 4.48 12.37 -8.52
N LEU A 157 4.51 12.15 -7.20
CA LEU A 157 4.07 13.12 -6.20
C LEU A 157 5.24 13.74 -5.40
N GLY A 158 6.49 13.35 -5.65
CA GLY A 158 7.64 13.85 -4.90
C GLY A 158 7.68 13.40 -3.42
N ASN A 159 7.08 12.26 -3.08
CA ASN A 159 7.05 11.70 -1.74
C ASN A 159 8.30 10.85 -1.41
N THR A 160 8.43 10.39 -0.16
CA THR A 160 9.63 9.65 0.26
C THR A 160 9.44 8.16 0.04
N ARG A 161 10.47 7.51 -0.53
CA ARG A 161 10.56 6.06 -0.59
C ARG A 161 11.14 5.51 0.70
N MET A 162 10.43 4.58 1.33
CA MET A 162 10.88 3.94 2.56
C MET A 162 10.84 2.42 2.46
N LEU A 163 11.76 1.76 3.16
CA LEU A 163 11.92 0.30 3.16
C LEU A 163 12.01 -0.24 4.59
N LYS A 164 11.41 -1.40 4.83
CA LYS A 164 11.55 -2.18 6.05
C LYS A 164 11.94 -3.62 5.70
N VAL A 165 12.90 -4.15 6.44
CA VAL A 165 13.18 -5.60 6.49
C VAL A 165 12.33 -6.20 7.62
N LEU A 166 11.57 -7.26 7.32
CA LEU A 166 10.49 -7.80 8.15
C LEU A 166 10.94 -8.73 9.29
#